data_AF-A0AAN4NVK3-F1
#
_entry.id   AF-A0AAN4NVK3-F1
#
_cell.length_a   1.000
_cell.length_b   1.000
_cell.length_c   1.000
_cell.angle_alpha   90.00
_cell.angle_beta   90.00
_cell.angle_gamma   90.00
#
_symmetry.space_group_name_H-M   'P 1'
#
loop_
_entity.id
_entity.type
_entity.pdbx_description
1 polymer ?
#
loop_
_entity_poly.entity_id
_entity_poly.type
_entity_poly.pdbx_seq_one_letter_code
_entity_poly.pdbx_strand_id
1 'polypeptide(L)'
;MSHQLTFADSEFSSKRRQTRKEIFLSRMEQILPWQNMVEVIEPFYPKAGNGRRPYPLETMLRIHCMQHWYNLSDGAMEDALYEIASMRLF
;
A
#
# COMPACT_ATOMS: atom_id res chain seq x y z
N MET A 1 -9.32 4.54 10.95
CA MET A 1 -9.92 5.70 10.25
C MET A 1 -10.86 5.15 9.18
N SER A 2 -12.07 5.67 9.06
CA SER A 2 -13.04 5.24 8.05
C SER A 2 -12.49 5.55 6.65
N HIS A 3 -12.18 4.52 5.88
CA HIS A 3 -11.75 4.63 4.49
C HIS A 3 -12.94 5.20 3.68
N GLN A 4 -12.91 6.50 3.37
CA GLN A 4 -13.95 7.14 2.57
C GLN A 4 -13.72 6.77 1.11
N LEU A 5 -14.56 5.86 0.60
CA LEU A 5 -14.51 5.42 -0.79
C LEU A 5 -14.95 6.57 -1.71
N THR A 6 -14.16 6.87 -2.73
CA THR A 6 -14.56 7.79 -3.80
C THR A 6 -15.46 7.07 -4.80
N PHE A 7 -16.16 7.83 -5.67
CA PHE A 7 -16.97 7.23 -6.76
C PHE A 7 -16.16 6.29 -7.67
N ALA A 8 -14.87 6.58 -7.89
CA ALA A 8 -14.00 5.69 -8.65
C ALA A 8 -13.72 4.38 -7.90
N ASP A 9 -13.59 4.42 -6.57
CA ASP A 9 -13.34 3.22 -5.75
C ASP A 9 -14.59 2.33 -5.66
N SER A 10 -15.79 2.95 -5.62
CA SER A 10 -17.06 2.21 -5.56
C SER A 10 -17.35 1.46 -6.87
N GLU A 11 -17.04 2.03 -8.04
CA GLU A 11 -17.13 1.33 -9.33
C GLU A 11 -16.21 0.10 -9.37
N PHE A 12 -15.00 0.19 -8.81
CA PHE A 12 -14.09 -0.95 -8.72
C PHE A 12 -14.60 -2.03 -7.75
N SER A 13 -15.23 -1.65 -6.64
CA SER A 13 -15.83 -2.60 -5.69
C SER A 13 -17.00 -3.41 -6.29
N SER A 14 -17.65 -2.87 -7.33
CA SER A 14 -18.79 -3.52 -8.01
C SER A 14 -18.40 -4.58 -9.04
N LYS A 15 -17.09 -4.79 -9.28
CA LYS A 15 -16.59 -5.75 -10.27
C LYS A 15 -16.81 -7.19 -9.82
N ARG A 16 -17.49 -7.99 -10.67
CA ARG A 16 -17.77 -9.42 -10.43
C ARG A 16 -16.54 -10.33 -10.46
N ARG A 17 -15.41 -9.89 -11.02
CA ARG A 17 -14.19 -10.70 -11.17
C ARG A 17 -13.02 -10.00 -10.49
N GLN A 18 -12.42 -10.68 -9.51
CA GLN A 18 -11.17 -10.25 -8.90
C GLN A 18 -9.99 -10.46 -9.86
N THR A 19 -9.11 -9.48 -9.94
CA THR A 19 -7.89 -9.58 -10.74
C THR A 19 -6.85 -10.46 -10.02
N ARG A 20 -5.87 -10.99 -10.78
CA ARG A 20 -4.77 -11.77 -10.17
C ARG A 20 -3.98 -10.95 -9.15
N LYS A 21 -3.82 -9.64 -9.39
CA LYS A 21 -3.16 -8.71 -8.47
C LYS A 21 -3.95 -8.54 -7.17
N GLU A 22 -5.28 -8.36 -7.25
CA GLU A 22 -6.13 -8.26 -6.06
C GLU A 22 -6.07 -9.52 -5.20
N ILE A 23 -6.14 -10.69 -5.82
CA ILE A 23 -6.05 -11.97 -5.11
C ILE A 23 -4.68 -12.10 -4.43
N PHE A 24 -3.60 -11.73 -5.12
CA PHE A 24 -2.25 -11.78 -4.56
C PHE A 24 -2.10 -10.83 -3.38
N LEU A 25 -2.47 -9.55 -3.56
CA LEU A 25 -2.37 -8.52 -2.53
C LEU A 25 -3.23 -8.88 -1.31
N SER A 26 -4.46 -9.35 -1.51
CA SER A 26 -5.33 -9.81 -0.41
C SER A 26 -4.73 -10.98 0.38
N ARG A 27 -4.01 -11.90 -0.29
CA ARG A 27 -3.29 -12.98 0.41
C ARG A 27 -2.10 -12.43 1.19
N MET A 28 -1.32 -11.53 0.60
CA MET A 28 -0.18 -10.91 1.30
C MET A 28 -0.63 -10.14 2.55
N GLU A 29 -1.79 -9.47 2.49
CA GLU A 29 -2.36 -8.77 3.65
C GLU A 29 -2.64 -9.72 4.83
N GLN A 30 -3.01 -10.97 4.55
CA GLN A 30 -3.31 -11.96 5.58
C GLN A 30 -2.08 -12.73 6.07
N ILE A 31 -1.11 -12.93 5.18
CA ILE A 31 0.08 -13.75 5.46
C ILE A 31 1.12 -12.95 6.24
N LEU A 32 1.26 -11.65 5.96
CA LEU A 32 2.31 -10.84 6.58
C LEU A 32 1.91 -10.35 7.98
N PRO A 33 2.82 -10.48 8.96
CA PRO A 33 2.58 -9.96 10.30
C PRO A 33 2.87 -8.46 10.36
N TRP A 34 2.04 -7.64 9.71
CA TRP A 34 2.26 -6.20 9.54
C TRP A 34 2.57 -5.46 10.84
N GLN A 35 1.77 -5.72 11.89
CA GLN A 35 1.93 -5.08 13.19
C GLN A 35 3.34 -5.32 13.75
N ASN A 36 3.79 -6.59 13.75
CA ASN A 36 5.12 -6.95 14.24
C ASN A 36 6.22 -6.31 13.40
N MET A 37 6.04 -6.22 12.08
CA MET A 37 7.02 -5.59 11.19
C MET A 37 7.11 -4.07 11.45
N VAL A 38 5.97 -3.41 11.62
CA VAL A 38 5.89 -1.99 11.94
C VAL A 38 6.57 -1.71 13.28
N GLU A 39 6.30 -2.49 14.32
CA GLU A 39 6.90 -2.33 15.66
C GLU A 39 8.43 -2.43 15.64
N VAL A 40 8.99 -3.32 14.81
CA VAL A 40 10.45 -3.46 14.67
C VAL A 40 11.07 -2.26 13.96
N ILE A 41 10.36 -1.64 13.01
CA ILE A 41 10.88 -0.54 12.19
C ILE A 41 10.63 0.82 12.84
N GLU A 42 9.55 0.98 13.60
CA GLU A 42 9.11 2.23 14.21
C GLU A 42 10.22 3.02 14.93
N PRO A 43 11.11 2.40 15.73
CA PRO A 43 12.19 3.12 16.42
C PRO A 43 13.16 3.85 15.47
N PHE A 44 13.31 3.34 14.25
CA PHE A 44 14.23 3.86 13.23
C PHE A 44 13.54 4.75 12.19
N TYR A 45 12.21 4.79 12.19
CA TYR A 45 11.47 5.56 11.19
C TYR A 45 11.57 7.07 11.49
N PRO A 46 11.75 7.91 10.45
CA PRO A 46 11.85 9.35 10.66
C PRO A 46 10.66 9.91 11.44
N LYS A 47 10.96 10.64 12.52
CA LYS A 47 9.96 11.38 13.27
C LYS A 47 9.76 12.75 12.64
N ALA A 48 8.54 13.26 12.70
CA ALA A 48 8.23 14.59 12.17
C ALA A 48 9.12 15.65 12.84
N GLY A 49 9.98 16.29 12.05
CA GLY A 49 10.75 17.48 12.43
C GLY A 49 10.21 18.73 11.75
N ASN A 50 11.07 19.73 11.53
CA ASN A 50 10.70 20.99 10.86
C ASN A 50 10.57 20.90 9.32
N GLY A 51 10.72 19.69 8.74
CA GLY A 51 10.67 19.46 7.30
C GLY A 51 9.35 18.85 6.80
N ARG A 52 9.36 18.32 5.57
CA ARG A 52 8.23 17.55 5.04
C ARG A 52 7.92 16.39 5.98
N ARG A 53 6.66 16.30 6.41
CA ARG A 53 6.22 15.19 7.27
C ARG A 53 6.42 13.87 6.51
N PRO A 54 7.06 12.87 7.14
CA PRO A 54 7.16 11.55 6.54
C PRO A 54 5.76 10.96 6.40
N TYR A 55 5.56 10.13 5.37
CA TYR A 55 4.34 9.34 5.23
C TYR A 55 4.20 8.37 6.41
N PRO A 56 2.99 7.86 6.69
CA PRO A 56 2.83 6.81 7.70
C PRO A 56 3.74 5.60 7.40
N LEU A 57 4.40 5.06 8.43
CA LEU A 57 5.34 3.94 8.29
C LEU A 57 4.70 2.73 7.60
N GLU A 58 3.48 2.34 8.03
CA GLU A 58 2.78 1.20 7.45
C GLU A 58 2.53 1.39 5.94
N THR A 59 2.15 2.59 5.51
CA THR A 59 1.96 2.91 4.08
C THR A 59 3.26 2.74 3.30
N MET A 60 4.37 3.29 3.81
CA MET A 60 5.68 3.16 3.14
C MET A 60 6.17 1.72 3.11
N LEU A 61 5.92 0.96 4.17
CA LEU A 61 6.27 -0.46 4.24
C LEU A 61 5.50 -1.25 3.18
N ARG A 62 4.19 -1.03 3.03
CA ARG A 62 3.38 -1.68 1.98
C ARG A 62 3.87 -1.33 0.58
N ILE A 63 4.24 -0.06 0.34
CA ILE A 63 4.83 0.39 -0.93
C ILE A 63 6.14 -0.36 -1.21
N HIS A 64 7.05 -0.45 -0.25
CA HIS A 64 8.30 -1.19 -0.42
C HIS A 64 8.07 -2.69 -0.67
N CYS A 65 7.11 -3.31 0.01
CA CYS A 65 6.74 -4.69 -0.27
C CYS A 65 6.22 -4.85 -1.72
N MET A 66 5.35 -3.96 -2.19
CA MET A 66 4.86 -3.98 -3.57
C MET A 66 5.97 -3.79 -4.59
N GLN A 67 6.91 -2.87 -4.34
CA GLN A 67 8.10 -2.69 -5.17
C GLN A 67 8.88 -3.99 -5.31
N HIS A 68 9.12 -4.70 -4.20
CA HIS A 68 9.83 -5.98 -4.23
C HIS A 68 9.06 -7.09 -4.93
N TRP A 69 7.75 -7.23 -4.71
CA TRP A 69 6.96 -8.32 -5.32
C TRP A 69 6.79 -8.17 -6.82
N TYR A 70 6.69 -6.93 -7.30
CA TYR A 70 6.48 -6.64 -8.72
C TYR A 70 7.75 -6.16 -9.44
N ASN A 71 8.89 -6.15 -8.75
CA ASN A 71 10.19 -5.68 -9.25
C ASN A 71 10.09 -4.26 -9.87
N LEU A 72 9.43 -3.36 -9.15
CA LEU A 72 9.22 -1.97 -9.56
C LEU A 72 10.28 -1.06 -8.94
N SER A 73 10.76 -0.10 -9.73
CA SER A 73 11.53 1.03 -9.22
C SER A 73 10.64 2.03 -8.47
N ASP A 74 11.25 3.01 -7.80
CA ASP A 74 10.51 4.08 -7.12
C ASP A 74 9.57 4.83 -8.07
N GLY A 75 10.06 5.26 -9.24
CA GLY A 75 9.23 5.93 -10.23
C GLY A 75 8.12 5.04 -10.79
N ALA A 76 8.43 3.77 -11.10
CA ALA A 76 7.43 2.84 -11.61
C ALA A 76 6.34 2.51 -10.57
N MET A 77 6.69 2.51 -9.28
CA MET A 77 5.73 2.32 -8.21
C MET A 77 4.83 3.54 -8.02
N GLU A 78 5.39 4.75 -8.15
CA GLU A 78 4.59 5.98 -8.13
C GLU A 78 3.55 5.98 -9.26
N ASP A 79 3.96 5.69 -10.49
CA ASP A 79 3.05 5.56 -11.64
C ASP A 79 1.99 4.48 -11.38
N ALA A 80 2.40 3.33 -10.83
CA ALA A 80 1.48 2.24 -10.51
C ALA A 80 0.43 2.62 -9.45
N LEU A 81 0.76 3.45 -8.46
CA LEU A 81 -0.20 3.94 -7.47
C LEU A 81 -1.24 4.89 -8.09
N TYR A 82 -0.87 5.67 -9.11
CA TYR A 82 -1.82 6.49 -9.87
C TYR A 82 -2.73 5.63 -10.75
N GLU A 83 -2.15 4.69 -11.50
CA GLU A 83 -2.86 3.95 -12.55
C GLU A 83 -3.64 2.72 -12.05
N ILE A 84 -3.15 2.04 -11.02
CA ILE A 84 -3.63 0.71 -10.62
C ILE A 84 -4.36 0.80 -9.29
N ALA A 85 -5.70 0.82 -9.36
CA ALA A 85 -6.56 0.93 -8.19
C ALA A 85 -6.27 -0.13 -7.10
N SER A 86 -6.00 -1.38 -7.49
CA SER A 86 -5.73 -2.45 -6.50
C SER A 86 -4.41 -2.27 -5.75
N MET A 87 -3.41 -1.60 -6.33
CA MET A 87 -2.16 -1.26 -5.63
C MET A 87 -2.35 -0.03 -4.74
N ARG A 88 -3.19 0.92 -5.15
CA ARG A 88 -3.53 2.10 -4.33
C ARG A 88 -4.36 1.76 -3.09
N LEU A 89 -5.22 0.75 -3.20
CA LEU A 89 -6.10 0.29 -2.11
C LEU A 89 -5.47 -0.76 -1.20
N PHE A 90 -4.25 -1.22 -1.51
CA PHE A 90 -3.49 -2.16 -0.69
C PHE A 90 -2.73 -1.42 0.40
#